data_AF-A0A392SE08-F1
#
_entry.id   AF-A0A392SE08-F1
#
_cell.length_a   1.000
_cell.length_b   1.000
_cell.length_c   1.000
_cell.angle_alpha   90.00
_cell.angle_beta   90.00
_cell.angle_gamma   90.00
#
_symmetry.space_group_name_H-M   'P 1'
#
loop_
_entity.id
_entity.type
_entity.pdbx_description
1 polymer ?
#
loop_
_entity_poly.entity_id
_entity_poly.type
_entity_poly.pdbx_seq_one_letter_code
_entity_poly.pdbx_strand_id
1 'polypeptide(L)' 'MEDTTEEEKKIVKKMIIVALWCIQLKPNDRPTMSKVVEMLEGDVESLEIPPKPLLYPQETVVD' A
#
# COMPACT_ATOMS: atom_id res chain seq x y z
N MET A 1 -9.44 -15.63 -22.80
CA MET A 1 -8.75 -14.47 -22.20
C MET A 1 -9.75 -13.94 -21.19
N GLU A 2 -9.45 -14.10 -19.91
CA GLU A 2 -10.37 -13.80 -18.81
C GLU A 2 -10.66 -12.29 -18.83
N ASP A 3 -11.87 -11.92 -19.25
CA ASP A 3 -12.32 -10.54 -19.22
C ASP A 3 -12.70 -10.22 -17.77
N THR A 4 -11.69 -9.88 -16.96
CA THR A 4 -11.88 -9.45 -15.58
C THR A 4 -12.66 -8.14 -15.59
N THR A 5 -13.75 -8.09 -14.83
CA THR A 5 -14.60 -6.90 -14.71
C THR A 5 -13.82 -5.71 -14.14
N GLU A 6 -14.24 -4.49 -14.45
CA GLU A 6 -13.59 -3.29 -13.91
C GLU A 6 -13.68 -3.23 -12.37
N GLU A 7 -14.76 -3.76 -11.80
CA GLU A 7 -14.95 -3.92 -10.36
C GLU A 7 -13.91 -4.87 -9.74
N GLU A 8 -13.67 -6.03 -10.36
CA GLU A 8 -12.64 -6.97 -9.90
C GLU A 8 -11.25 -6.34 -9.98
N LYS A 9 -10.93 -5.60 -11.05
CA LYS A 9 -9.66 -4.86 -11.18
C LYS A 9 -9.47 -3.85 -10.06
N LYS A 10 -10.53 -3.12 -9.68
CA LYS A 10 -10.50 -2.18 -8.54
C LYS A 10 -10.25 -2.89 -7.22
N ILE A 11 -10.90 -4.03 -6.99
CA ILE A 11 -10.69 -4.85 -5.78
C ILE A 11 -9.24 -5.33 -5.70
N VAL A 12 -8.70 -5.88 -6.79
CA VAL A 12 -7.31 -6.35 -6.86
C VAL A 12 -6.32 -5.20 -6.63
N LYS A 13 -6.51 -4.06 -7.29
CA LYS A 13 -5.68 -2.86 -7.10
C LYS A 13 -5.69 -2.42 -5.63
N LYS A 14 -6.87 -2.37 -4.99
CA LYS A 14 -7.01 -2.03 -3.57
C LYS A 14 -6.24 -3.00 -2.68
N MET A 15 -6.42 -4.31 -2.88
CA MET A 15 -5.75 -5.34 -2.10
C MET A 15 -4.22 -5.25 -2.22
N ILE A 16 -3.71 -5.00 -3.42
CA ILE A 16 -2.27 -4.84 -3.66
C ILE A 16 -1.74 -3.62 -2.90
N ILE A 17 -2.40 -2.46 -2.99
CA ILE A 17 -1.95 -1.24 -2.29
C ILE A 17 -1.94 -1.45 -0.77
N VAL A 18 -3.01 -2.03 -0.20
CA VAL A 18 -3.08 -2.32 1.24
C VAL A 18 -1.98 -3.32 1.65
N ALA A 19 -1.75 -4.38 0.87
CA ALA A 19 -0.68 -5.34 1.14
C ALA A 19 0.69 -4.68 1.14
N LEU A 20 0.97 -3.79 0.17
CA LEU A 20 2.23 -3.06 0.09
C LEU A 20 2.46 -2.13 1.30
N TRP A 21 1.40 -1.57 1.89
CA TRP A 21 1.48 -0.82 3.14
C TRP A 21 1.81 -1.73 4.34
N CYS A 22 1.19 -2.91 4.41
CA CYS A 22 1.38 -3.84 5.53
C CYS A 22 2.79 -4.49 5.57
N ILE A 23 3.43 -4.68 4.41
CA ILE A 23 4.74 -5.37 4.31
C ILE A 23 5.94 -4.43 4.38
N GLN A 24 5.74 -3.14 4.71
CA GLN A 24 6.84 -2.17 4.81
C GLN A 24 7.97 -2.66 5.74
N LEU A 25 9.22 -2.41 5.34
CA LEU A 25 10.39 -2.87 6.10
C LEU A 25 10.50 -2.17 7.45
N LYS A 26 10.27 -0.85 7.46
CA LYS A 26 10.26 -0.06 8.69
C LYS A 26 8.93 -0.28 9.42
N PRO A 27 8.94 -0.72 10.69
CA PRO A 27 7.70 -0.94 11.44
C PRO A 27 6.82 0.30 11.54
N ASN A 28 7.43 1.49 11.63
CA ASN A 28 6.70 2.76 11.74
C ASN A 28 5.98 3.18 10.46
N ASP A 29 6.37 2.62 9.31
CA ASP A 29 5.73 2.91 8.03
C ASP A 29 4.51 1.99 7.80
N ARG A 30 4.31 0.97 8.64
CA ARG A 30 3.14 0.09 8.56
C ARG A 30 1.93 0.78 9.19
N PRO A 31 0.75 0.70 8.54
CA PRO A 31 -0.48 1.22 9.12
C PRO A 31 -0.91 0.41 10.34
N THR A 32 -1.67 1.04 11.24
CA THR A 32 -2.39 0.34 12.30
C THR A 32 -3.48 -0.56 11.71
N MET A 33 -3.89 -1.61 12.43
CA MET A 33 -4.99 -2.47 11.95
C MET A 33 -6.30 -1.70 11.74
N SER A 34 -6.59 -0.68 12.55
CA SER A 34 -7.75 0.19 12.34
C SER A 34 -7.68 0.93 11.00
N LYS A 35 -6.50 1.43 10.63
CA LYS A 35 -6.30 2.09 9.34
C LYS A 35 -6.38 1.10 8.18
N VAL A 36 -5.88 -0.13 8.35
CA VAL A 36 -6.03 -1.20 7.33
C VAL A 36 -7.51 -1.50 7.07
N VAL A 37 -8.34 -1.61 8.10
CA VAL A 37 -9.79 -1.82 7.94
C VAL A 37 -10.42 -0.64 7.20
N GLU A 38 -10.11 0.60 7.59
CA GLU A 38 -10.59 1.81 6.91
C GLU A 38 -10.20 1.82 5.42
N MET A 39 -8.97 1.43 5.07
CA MET A 39 -8.50 1.34 3.69
C MET A 39 -9.23 0.27 2.88
N LEU A 40 -9.58 -0.86 3.49
CA LEU A 40 -10.29 -1.96 2.83
C LEU A 40 -11.76 -1.59 2.54
N GLU A 41 -12.39 -0.90 3.49
CA GLU A 41 -13.78 -0.44 3.39
C GLU A 41 -13.92 0.80 2.49
N GLY A 42 -12.88 1.66 2.42
CA GLY A 42 -12.86 2.89 1.62
C GLY A 42 -12.65 2.71 0.11
N ASP A 43 -12.63 3.80 -0.66
CA ASP A 43 -12.45 3.76 -2.12
C ASP A 43 -10.97 3.55 -2.52
N VAL A 44 -10.72 2.76 -3.56
CA VAL A 44 -9.36 2.52 -4.09
C VAL A 44 -8.70 3.81 -4.59
N GLU A 45 -9.47 4.77 -5.11
CA GLU A 45 -8.92 6.04 -5.60
C GLU A 45 -8.53 7.00 -4.45
N SER A 46 -8.91 6.68 -3.21
CA SER A 46 -8.46 7.40 -2.01
C SER A 46 -7.14 6.85 -1.44
N LEU A 47 -6.65 5.72 -1.97
CA LEU A 47 -5.44 5.09 -1.48
C LEU A 47 -4.20 5.58 -2.24
N GLU A 48 -3.20 6.00 -1.49
CA GLU A 48 -1.88 6.32 -2.03
C GLU A 48 -0.98 5.08 -2.08
N ILE A 49 -0.08 5.06 -3.07
CA ILE A 49 0.95 4.02 -3.17
C ILE A 49 1.96 4.24 -2.03
N PRO A 50 2.29 3.19 -1.25
CA PRO A 50 3.22 3.31 -0.15
C PRO A 50 4.64 3.66 -0.62
N PRO A 51 5.48 4.20 0.28
CA PRO A 51 6.88 4.46 -0.04
C PRO A 51 7.59 3.19 -0.52
N LYS A 52 8.45 3.35 -1.52
CA LYS A 52 9.28 2.25 -2.00
C LYS A 52 10.25 1.85 -0.89
N PRO A 53 10.32 0.56 -0.53
CA PRO A 53 11.30 0.10 0.44
C PRO A 53 12.71 0.43 -0.04
N LEU A 54 13.46 1.18 0.74
CA LEU A 54 14.89 1.38 0.51
C LEU A 54 15.63 0.18 1.10
N LEU A 55 16.28 -0.61 0.25
CA LEU A 55 17.03 -1.80 0.66
C LEU A 55 18.31 -1.45 1.43
N TYR A 56 18.75 -0.19 1.32
CA TYR A 56 19.90 0.35 2.03
C TYR A 56 19.48 1.67 2.70
N PRO A 57 19.92 1.95 3.94
CA PRO A 57 19.86 3.29 4.47
C PRO A 57 20.62 4.21 3.51
N GLN A 58 19.95 5.20 2.91
CA GLN A 58 20.68 6.34 2.38
C GLN A 58 21.32 6.99 3.60
N GLU A 59 22.65 6.97 3.69
CA GLU A 59 23.35 7.94 4.51
C GLU A 59 22.88 9.31 4.02
N THR A 60 21.99 9.94 4.77
CA THR A 60 21.74 11.36 4.60
C THR A 60 23.04 12.03 4.98
N VAL A 61 23.88 12.36 4.00
CA VAL A 61 24.92 13.35 4.19
C VAL A 61 24.16 14.62 4.54
N VAL A 62 24.18 14.95 5.83
CA VAL A 62 23.71 16.24 6.33
C VAL A 62 24.88 17.18 6.05
N ASP A 63 24.79 17.95 4.96
CA ASP A 63 25.60 19.16 4.77
C ASP A 63 24.95 20.34 5.51
#